data_AF-A0A7T7HEZ7-F1
#
_entry.id   AF-A0A7T7HEZ7-F1
#
_cell.length_a   1.000
_cell.length_b   1.000
_cell.length_c   1.000
_cell.angle_alpha   90.00
_cell.angle_beta   90.00
_cell.angle_gamma   90.00
#
_symmetry.space_group_name_H-M   'P 1'
#
loop_
_entity.id
_entity.type
_entity.pdbx_description
1 polymer ?
#
loop_
_entity_poly.entity_id
_entity_poly.type
_entity_poly.pdbx_seq_one_letter_code
_entity_poly.pdbx_strand_id
1 'polypeptide(L)'
;MKTSLAIVIMLLSNIIVFSQNFVSPQIKADFEVTWIYKKKHYSSTIIIKFEKAKDYANFIDVGTGEAPEEHFRAQIKNNKLVIPPYYHRNDSKIEMEVIKGKLYFRQQLVLWDKNNNPVEIKDAPVVVKIFQRVKK
;
A
#
# COMPACT_ATOMS: atom_id res chain seq x y z
N MET A 1 37.67 14.37 -37.27
CA MET A 1 36.29 14.10 -36.79
C MET A 1 36.29 13.02 -35.70
N LYS A 2 36.76 13.29 -34.47
CA LYS A 2 36.66 12.31 -33.35
C LYS A 2 36.50 12.93 -31.95
N THR A 3 36.54 14.25 -31.80
CA THR A 3 36.55 14.92 -30.49
C THR A 3 35.18 15.45 -30.04
N SER A 4 34.20 15.61 -30.95
CA SER A 4 32.87 16.16 -30.58
C SER A 4 31.90 15.17 -29.95
N LEU A 5 32.10 13.84 -30.11
CA LEU A 5 31.15 12.84 -29.61
C LEU A 5 31.30 12.59 -28.10
N ALA A 6 32.53 12.73 -27.56
CA ALA A 6 32.84 12.46 -26.17
C ALA A 6 32.19 13.47 -25.19
N ILE A 7 32.05 14.73 -25.62
CA ILE A 7 31.51 15.82 -24.79
C ILE A 7 30.00 15.65 -24.59
N VAL A 8 29.27 15.12 -25.59
CA VAL A 8 27.81 14.91 -25.51
C VAL A 8 27.46 13.78 -24.54
N ILE A 9 28.30 12.74 -24.43
CA ILE A 9 28.07 11.60 -23.52
C ILE A 9 28.32 11.98 -22.06
N MET A 10 29.32 12.84 -21.78
CA MET A 10 29.65 13.26 -20.41
C MET A 10 28.63 14.25 -19.79
N LEU A 11 27.88 14.97 -20.63
CA LEU A 11 26.80 15.86 -20.20
C LEU A 11 25.51 15.12 -19.83
N LEU A 12 25.30 13.90 -20.34
CA LEU A 12 24.12 13.09 -20.05
C LEU A 12 24.21 12.31 -18.73
N SER A 13 25.41 12.10 -18.18
CA SER A 13 25.62 11.33 -16.94
C SER A 13 25.23 12.07 -15.65
N ASN A 14 24.93 13.38 -15.70
CA ASN A 14 24.57 14.17 -14.51
C ASN A 14 23.06 14.33 -14.30
N ILE A 15 22.21 13.73 -15.13
CA ILE A 15 20.75 13.71 -14.94
C ILE A 15 20.32 12.37 -14.33
N ILE A 16 21.05 11.87 -13.33
CA ILE A 16 20.44 10.96 -12.37
C ILE A 16 19.80 11.86 -11.34
N VAL A 17 18.62 12.37 -11.70
CA VAL A 17 17.72 13.07 -10.80
C VAL A 17 17.62 12.19 -9.57
N PHE A 18 18.03 12.76 -8.44
CA PHE A 18 17.64 12.32 -7.12
C PHE A 18 16.11 12.27 -7.11
N SER A 19 15.54 11.14 -7.52
CA SER A 19 14.19 10.76 -7.17
C SER A 19 14.21 10.57 -5.67
N GLN A 20 14.18 11.68 -4.92
CA GLN A 20 13.74 11.66 -3.53
C GLN A 20 12.43 10.89 -3.57
N ASN A 21 12.37 9.74 -2.90
CA ASN A 21 11.26 8.78 -2.89
C ASN A 21 9.98 9.42 -2.34
N PHE A 22 9.45 10.41 -3.03
CA PHE A 22 8.20 11.05 -2.71
C PHE A 22 7.11 10.24 -3.39
N VAL A 23 6.19 9.75 -2.56
CA VAL A 23 4.93 9.20 -3.03
C VAL A 23 4.28 10.22 -3.97
N SER A 24 3.87 9.76 -5.16
CA SER A 24 3.28 10.67 -6.15
C SER A 24 2.04 11.37 -5.56
N PRO A 25 1.79 12.65 -5.87
CA PRO A 25 0.63 13.38 -5.38
C PRO A 25 -0.70 12.68 -5.69
N GLN A 26 -0.77 12.00 -6.84
CA GLN A 26 -1.93 11.21 -7.25
C GLN A 26 -2.20 10.04 -6.30
N ILE A 27 -1.18 9.25 -5.95
CA ILE A 27 -1.34 8.14 -4.98
C ILE A 27 -1.80 8.68 -3.63
N LYS A 28 -1.23 9.81 -3.17
CA LYS A 28 -1.70 10.43 -1.93
C LYS A 28 -3.18 10.81 -2.02
N ALA A 29 -3.58 11.55 -3.05
CA ALA A 29 -4.97 11.97 -3.24
C ALA A 29 -5.96 10.78 -3.36
N ASP A 30 -5.53 9.70 -4.01
CA ASP A 30 -6.33 8.50 -4.21
C ASP A 30 -6.56 7.72 -2.94
N PHE A 31 -5.58 7.65 -2.03
CA PHE A 31 -5.66 6.80 -0.83
C PHE A 31 -5.93 7.56 0.46
N GLU A 32 -5.46 8.81 0.61
CA GLU A 32 -5.41 9.56 1.87
C GLU A 32 -6.78 10.06 2.32
N VAL A 33 -7.55 9.19 2.96
CA VAL A 33 -8.90 9.45 3.46
C VAL A 33 -9.33 8.34 4.42
N THR A 34 -10.49 8.53 5.05
CA THR A 34 -11.23 7.48 5.74
C THR A 34 -12.06 6.68 4.75
N TRP A 35 -11.97 5.36 4.85
CA TRP A 35 -12.69 4.40 4.02
C TRP A 35 -13.60 3.56 4.90
N ILE A 36 -14.83 3.32 4.44
CA ILE A 36 -15.82 2.53 5.17
C ILE A 36 -16.33 1.36 4.32
N TYR A 37 -16.29 0.17 4.91
CA TYR A 37 -16.93 -1.02 4.39
C TYR A 37 -18.20 -1.26 5.19
N LYS A 38 -19.35 -1.29 4.52
CA LYS A 38 -20.66 -1.50 5.16
C LYS A 38 -21.23 -2.86 4.79
N LYS A 39 -21.67 -3.61 5.80
CA LYS A 39 -22.52 -4.78 5.69
C LYS A 39 -23.79 -4.56 6.50
N LYS A 40 -24.79 -5.45 6.32
CA LYS A 40 -26.12 -5.33 6.95
C LYS A 40 -26.05 -5.16 8.48
N HIS A 41 -25.07 -5.79 9.13
CA HIS A 41 -24.99 -5.86 10.60
C HIS A 41 -23.70 -5.27 11.19
N TYR A 42 -22.79 -4.76 10.37
CA TYR A 42 -21.57 -4.12 10.86
C TYR A 42 -20.95 -3.23 9.80
N SER A 43 -20.10 -2.31 10.25
CA SER A 43 -19.20 -1.55 9.39
C SER A 43 -17.76 -1.69 9.86
N SER A 44 -16.82 -1.73 8.93
CA SER A 44 -15.39 -1.68 9.20
C SER A 44 -14.82 -0.39 8.61
N THR A 45 -14.00 0.31 9.39
CA THR A 45 -13.38 1.58 9.01
C THR A 45 -11.87 1.42 8.92
N ILE A 46 -11.28 1.96 7.86
CA ILE A 46 -9.83 2.07 7.74
C ILE A 46 -9.45 3.51 7.40
N ILE A 47 -8.32 3.96 7.92
CA ILE A 47 -7.80 5.31 7.69
C ILE A 47 -6.40 5.18 7.10
N ILE A 48 -6.17 5.88 5.98
CA ILE A 48 -4.86 5.90 5.33
C ILE A 48 -4.32 7.32 5.37
N LYS A 49 -3.08 7.48 5.85
CA LYS A 49 -2.38 8.77 5.95
C LYS A 49 -0.98 8.68 5.37
N PHE A 50 -0.51 9.75 4.73
CA PHE A 50 0.88 9.85 4.29
C PHE A 50 1.61 10.90 5.12
N GLU A 51 2.80 10.55 5.59
CA GLU A 51 3.69 11.50 6.24
C GLU A 51 4.56 12.24 5.20
N LYS A 52 4.97 13.46 5.56
CA LYS A 52 5.87 14.25 4.71
C LYS A 52 7.23 13.55 4.62
N ALA A 53 7.76 13.45 3.40
CA ALA A 53 9.05 12.81 3.10
C ALA A 53 9.17 11.32 3.50
N LYS A 54 8.05 10.62 3.69
CA LYS A 54 8.01 9.16 3.82
C LYS A 54 7.58 8.52 2.51
N ASP A 55 8.05 7.30 2.29
CA ASP A 55 7.80 6.43 1.14
C ASP A 55 6.79 5.30 1.45
N TYR A 56 6.09 5.41 2.57
CA TYR A 56 5.04 4.51 3.02
C TYR A 56 3.78 5.28 3.43
N ALA A 57 2.65 4.57 3.48
CA ALA A 57 1.42 5.04 4.08
C ALA A 57 1.25 4.44 5.48
N ASN A 58 0.78 5.24 6.42
CA ASN A 58 0.24 4.73 7.68
C ASN A 58 -1.17 4.22 7.41
N PHE A 59 -1.37 2.93 7.66
CA PHE A 59 -2.65 2.27 7.57
C PHE A 59 -3.15 1.97 8.98
N ILE A 60 -4.35 2.44 9.29
CA ILE A 60 -4.99 2.29 10.59
C ILE A 60 -6.27 1.49 10.36
N ASP A 61 -6.32 0.26 10.85
CA ASP A 61 -7.55 -0.54 10.90
C ASP A 61 -8.29 -0.23 12.20
N VAL A 62 -9.38 0.52 12.09
CA VAL A 62 -10.26 0.83 13.21
C VAL A 62 -11.25 -0.31 13.45
N GLY A 63 -11.42 -1.22 12.48
CA GLY A 63 -12.40 -2.29 12.55
C GLY A 63 -13.81 -1.75 12.76
N THR A 64 -14.57 -2.42 13.62
CA THR A 64 -15.91 -2.01 14.06
C THR A 64 -15.89 -0.92 15.14
N GLY A 65 -14.71 -0.59 15.68
CA GLY A 65 -14.54 0.27 16.86
C GLY A 65 -14.71 -0.46 18.20
N GLU A 66 -14.96 -1.77 18.19
CA GLU A 66 -15.10 -2.59 19.41
C GLU A 66 -13.75 -3.09 19.94
N ALA A 67 -12.81 -3.35 19.04
CA ALA A 67 -11.44 -3.75 19.35
C ALA A 67 -10.49 -2.55 19.24
N PRO A 68 -9.31 -2.59 19.90
CA PRO A 68 -8.26 -1.60 19.68
C PRO A 68 -7.87 -1.52 18.21
N GLU A 69 -7.56 -0.31 17.76
CA GLU A 69 -7.09 -0.08 16.39
C GLU A 69 -5.72 -0.73 16.13
N GLU A 70 -5.55 -1.27 14.93
CA GLU A 70 -4.29 -1.84 14.48
C GLU A 70 -3.58 -0.91 13.50
N HIS A 71 -2.27 -0.79 13.66
CA HIS A 71 -1.44 0.11 12.86
C HIS A 71 -0.42 -0.68 12.05
N PHE A 72 -0.37 -0.38 10.76
CA PHE A 72 0.54 -0.99 9.80
C PHE A 72 1.20 0.08 8.93
N ARG A 73 2.39 -0.25 8.42
CA ARG A 73 3.02 0.53 7.35
C ARG A 73 2.76 -0.17 6.02
N ALA A 74 2.03 0.51 5.14
CA ALA A 74 1.80 0.01 3.79
C ALA A 74 2.86 0.57 2.85
N GLN A 75 3.57 -0.33 2.18
CA GLN A 75 4.56 -0.02 1.16
C GLN A 75 3.87 0.32 -0.16
N ILE A 76 4.44 1.23 -0.93
CA ILE A 76 3.94 1.53 -2.28
C ILE A 76 4.64 0.62 -3.29
N LYS A 77 3.87 -0.15 -4.04
CA LYS A 77 4.36 -1.01 -5.12
C LYS A 77 3.42 -0.90 -6.31
N ASN A 78 3.92 -0.47 -7.47
CA ASN A 78 3.14 -0.37 -8.72
C ASN A 78 1.79 0.36 -8.55
N ASN A 79 1.81 1.54 -7.92
CA ASN A 79 0.62 2.35 -7.58
C ASN A 79 -0.39 1.68 -6.62
N LYS A 80 -0.03 0.58 -5.98
CA LYS A 80 -0.81 -0.08 -4.93
C LYS A 80 -0.16 0.14 -3.57
N LEU A 81 -0.98 0.06 -2.53
CA LEU A 81 -0.49 -0.06 -1.16
C LEU A 81 -0.45 -1.55 -0.78
N VAL A 82 0.68 -2.00 -0.23
CA VAL A 82 0.92 -3.39 0.13
C VAL A 82 1.38 -3.47 1.57
N ILE A 83 0.67 -4.23 2.39
CA ILE A 83 1.10 -4.60 3.74
C ILE A 83 1.56 -6.06 3.66
N PRO A 84 2.86 -6.35 3.90
CA PRO A 84 3.32 -7.73 3.92
C PRO A 84 2.72 -8.46 5.15
N PRO A 85 2.70 -9.80 5.12
CA PRO A 85 2.34 -10.57 6.30
C PRO A 85 3.39 -10.37 7.40
N TYR A 86 2.93 -10.22 8.65
CA TYR A 86 3.77 -10.17 9.84
C TYR A 86 3.33 -11.25 10.82
N TYR A 87 4.25 -12.12 11.21
CA TYR A 87 3.95 -13.24 12.09
C TYR A 87 3.32 -12.75 13.41
N HIS A 88 2.22 -13.39 13.83
CA HIS A 88 1.42 -13.01 15.02
C HIS A 88 0.81 -11.60 15.01
N ARG A 89 0.83 -10.90 13.87
CA ARG A 89 0.25 -9.56 13.71
C ARG A 89 -0.79 -9.56 12.59
N ASN A 90 -0.43 -10.11 11.43
CA ASN A 90 -1.34 -10.36 10.32
C ASN A 90 -0.82 -11.54 9.50
N ASP A 91 -1.55 -12.65 9.54
CA ASP A 91 -1.25 -13.86 8.77
C ASP A 91 -1.74 -13.75 7.32
N SER A 92 -1.67 -12.54 6.76
CA SER A 92 -2.15 -12.24 5.43
C SER A 92 -1.35 -11.15 4.77
N LYS A 93 -1.07 -11.36 3.48
CA LYS A 93 -0.66 -10.30 2.57
C LYS A 93 -1.89 -9.48 2.22
N ILE A 94 -1.80 -8.17 2.41
CA ILE A 94 -2.88 -7.22 2.06
C ILE A 94 -2.41 -6.37 0.91
N GLU A 95 -3.21 -6.30 -0.15
CA GLU A 95 -3.02 -5.40 -1.28
C GLU A 95 -4.23 -4.49 -1.45
N MET A 96 -3.96 -3.21 -1.65
CA MET A 96 -4.97 -2.17 -1.76
C MET A 96 -4.78 -1.37 -3.04
N GLU A 97 -5.88 -1.17 -3.73
CA GLU A 97 -5.91 -0.46 -5.01
C GLU A 97 -7.17 0.40 -5.10
N VAL A 98 -7.02 1.64 -5.56
CA VAL A 98 -8.15 2.52 -5.79
C VAL A 98 -8.58 2.42 -7.25
N ILE A 99 -9.79 1.93 -7.48
CA ILE A 99 -10.37 1.78 -8.82
C ILE A 99 -11.69 2.53 -8.84
N LYS A 100 -11.80 3.51 -9.73
CA LYS A 100 -13.02 4.34 -9.89
C LYS A 100 -13.50 4.93 -8.55
N GLY A 101 -12.57 5.42 -7.72
CA GLY A 101 -12.86 6.06 -6.43
C GLY A 101 -13.28 5.11 -5.30
N LYS A 102 -13.20 3.78 -5.51
CA LYS A 102 -13.44 2.77 -4.49
C LYS A 102 -12.13 2.07 -4.14
N LEU A 103 -11.94 1.75 -2.85
CA LEU A 103 -10.76 1.06 -2.39
C LEU A 103 -11.03 -0.45 -2.38
N TYR A 104 -10.33 -1.17 -3.26
CA TYR A 104 -10.34 -2.62 -3.33
C TYR A 104 -9.27 -3.13 -2.38
N PHE A 105 -9.73 -3.66 -1.24
CA PHE A 105 -8.90 -4.28 -0.22
C PHE A 105 -8.90 -5.79 -0.46
N ARG A 106 -7.73 -6.34 -0.81
CA ARG A 106 -7.54 -7.76 -1.13
C ARG A 106 -6.65 -8.38 -0.06
N GLN A 107 -7.12 -9.45 0.55
CA GLN A 107 -6.42 -10.16 1.60
C GLN A 107 -6.20 -11.61 1.17
N GLN A 108 -4.94 -12.03 1.18
CA GLN A 108 -4.54 -13.40 0.87
C GLN A 108 -3.82 -13.99 2.07
N LEU A 109 -4.31 -15.13 2.56
CA LEU A 109 -3.69 -15.85 3.68
C LEU A 109 -2.31 -16.36 3.28
N VAL A 110 -1.39 -16.35 4.24
CA VAL A 110 -0.08 -17.01 4.12
C VAL A 110 0.04 -18.07 5.19
N LEU A 111 0.84 -19.10 4.91
CA LEU A 111 1.30 -20.01 5.95
C LEU A 111 2.64 -19.53 6.49
N TRP A 112 3.06 -20.09 7.61
CA TRP A 112 4.36 -19.82 8.21
C TRP A 112 5.17 -21.10 8.25
N ASP A 113 6.43 -21.02 7.80
CA ASP A 113 7.37 -22.11 8.00
C ASP A 113 7.85 -22.18 9.46
N LYS A 114 8.66 -23.19 9.79
CA LYS A 114 9.26 -23.37 11.12
C LYS A 114 10.18 -22.22 11.58
N ASN A 115 10.58 -21.34 10.67
CA ASN A 115 11.46 -20.20 10.92
C ASN A 115 10.69 -18.88 10.92
N ASN A 116 9.36 -18.92 10.92
CA ASN A 116 8.46 -17.77 10.84
C ASN A 116 8.60 -16.95 9.54
N ASN A 117 9.02 -17.59 8.44
CA ASN A 117 8.95 -16.97 7.12
C ASN A 117 7.57 -17.22 6.49
N PRO A 118 7.00 -16.24 5.77
CA PRO A 118 5.74 -16.42 5.08
C PRO A 118 5.94 -17.37 3.88
N VAL A 119 5.09 -18.39 3.79
CA VAL A 119 5.01 -19.32 2.68
C VAL A 119 3.76 -18.98 1.87
N GLU A 120 3.97 -18.58 0.63
CA GLU A 120 2.86 -18.32 -0.30
C GLU A 120 2.12 -19.62 -0.61
N ILE A 121 0.80 -19.59 -0.44
CA ILE A 121 -0.07 -20.70 -0.84
C ILE A 121 -0.40 -20.47 -2.32
N LYS A 122 0.00 -21.41 -3.17
CA LYS A 122 -0.39 -21.39 -4.58
C LYS A 122 -1.92 -21.45 -4.69
N ASP A 123 -2.49 -20.57 -5.50
CA ASP A 123 -3.94 -20.48 -5.74
C ASP A 123 -4.77 -20.22 -4.46
N ALA A 124 -4.18 -19.59 -3.43
CA ALA A 124 -4.91 -19.25 -2.22
C ALA A 124 -6.12 -18.34 -2.52
N PRO A 125 -7.25 -18.57 -1.85
CA PRO A 125 -8.42 -17.72 -1.99
C PRO A 125 -8.08 -16.29 -1.55
N VAL A 126 -8.48 -15.32 -2.37
CA VAL A 126 -8.32 -13.89 -2.07
C VAL A 126 -9.66 -13.34 -1.59
N VAL A 127 -9.71 -12.88 -0.34
CA VAL A 127 -10.86 -12.19 0.20
C VAL A 127 -10.83 -10.75 -0.27
N VAL A 128 -11.90 -10.29 -0.92
CA VAL A 128 -12.01 -8.92 -1.43
C VAL A 128 -13.09 -8.15 -0.64
N LYS A 129 -12.69 -7.02 -0.06
CA LYS A 129 -13.60 -6.02 0.53
C LYS A 129 -13.50 -4.74 -0.30
N ILE A 130 -14.65 -4.15 -0.63
CA ILE A 130 -14.70 -2.91 -1.40
C ILE A 130 -15.18 -1.80 -0.47
N PHE A 131 -14.28 -0.90 -0.10
CA PHE A 131 -14.57 0.21 0.77
C PHE A 131 -15.00 1.44 -0.04
N GLN A 132 -15.89 2.23 0.56
CA GLN A 132 -16.36 3.50 0.03
C GLN A 132 -15.63 4.64 0.71
N ARG A 133 -15.25 5.66 -0.06
CA ARG A 133 -14.66 6.88 0.49
C ARG A 133 -15.68 7.60 1.35
N VAL A 134 -15.32 7.93 2.59
CA VAL A 134 -16.13 8.82 3.43
C VAL A 134 -15.89 10.25 2.93
N LYS A 135 -16.92 10.86 2.35
CA LYS A 135 -16.87 12.30 2.02
C LYS A 135 -16.95 13.07 3.34
N LYS A 136 -16.02 14.02 3.52
CA LYS A 136 -16.19 15.07 4.53
C LYS A 136 -17.35 15.98 4.14
#